data_AF-A0A366XS38-F1
#
_entry.id   AF-A0A366XS38-F1
#
_cell.length_a   1.000
_cell.length_b   1.000
_cell.length_c   1.000
_cell.angle_alpha   90.00
_cell.angle_beta   90.00
_cell.angle_gamma   90.00
#
_symmetry.space_group_name_H-M   'P 1'
#
loop_
_entity.id
_entity.type
_entity.pdbx_description
1 polymer ?
#
loop_
_entity_poly.entity_id
_entity_poly.type
_entity_poly.pdbx_seq_one_letter_code
_entity_poly.pdbx_strand_id
1 'polypeptide(L)'
;MASYYFNFDRYFFPRILWEFREERPLNIAVLDKTVPKEDYREHLGLFWLLTHEKIATPDYNLYELEEDYYGYDPYESKGDTEMELLPNLDMIYIADTYGVYTDDLRELPEGERSELLYGALELKELDQLLLAKEEHTTLIAEFNTFASPTSGIARKGAEKTFHLDWSGWIGRYFPDLNSSEVPPWLIRNYEAQTGEKWRFKEGGLAFVHESDRVIVFDREGYEEKVTFQWTDLGKRHYPNGKNTEYRYWFDIVVPEKDTTIEAVYELSLRESEKEILQKEGIPLTFPAVIHHPQHHTYYFAGDYADTVKVGFEK
;
A
#
# COMPACT_ATOMS: atom_id res chain seq x y z
N MET A 1 -44.70 -14.82 25.44
CA MET A 1 -44.05 -13.49 25.54
C MET A 1 -42.62 -13.66 25.06
N ALA A 2 -42.35 -13.16 23.85
CA ALA A 2 -41.05 -13.31 23.19
C ALA A 2 -40.02 -12.41 23.87
N SER A 3 -38.92 -13.01 24.30
CA SER A 3 -37.77 -12.37 24.90
C SER A 3 -36.94 -11.66 23.81
N TYR A 4 -37.20 -10.37 23.60
CA TYR A 4 -36.30 -9.48 22.90
C TYR A 4 -35.19 -9.02 23.87
N TYR A 5 -34.18 -9.86 24.12
CA TYR A 5 -32.90 -9.35 24.61
C TYR A 5 -32.16 -8.80 23.39
N PHE A 6 -32.31 -7.49 23.18
CA PHE A 6 -31.54 -6.73 22.23
C PHE A 6 -30.03 -6.91 22.52
N ASN A 7 -29.24 -7.19 21.49
CA ASN A 7 -27.77 -7.22 21.50
C ASN A 7 -27.17 -5.80 21.72
N PHE A 8 -27.61 -5.07 22.74
CA PHE A 8 -27.14 -3.69 23.02
C PHE A 8 -25.76 -3.68 23.70
N ASP A 9 -25.43 -4.71 24.48
CA ASP A 9 -24.20 -4.77 25.29
C ASP A 9 -22.93 -5.04 24.47
N ARG A 10 -23.06 -5.57 23.25
CA ARG A 10 -21.93 -6.14 22.51
C ARG A 10 -21.04 -5.11 21.81
N TYR A 11 -21.53 -3.89 21.61
CA TYR A 11 -20.81 -2.80 20.94
C TYR A 11 -20.57 -1.58 21.84
N PHE A 12 -21.45 -1.35 22.82
CA PHE A 12 -21.31 -0.22 23.75
C PHE A 12 -20.15 -0.39 24.72
N PHE A 13 -19.99 -1.60 25.26
CA PHE A 13 -18.96 -1.86 26.27
C PHE A 13 -17.53 -1.72 25.73
N PRO A 14 -17.17 -2.27 24.54
CA PRO A 14 -15.86 -2.03 23.94
C PRO A 14 -15.56 -0.56 23.66
N ARG A 15 -16.55 0.21 23.18
CA ARG A 15 -16.38 1.65 22.92
C ARG A 15 -16.10 2.41 24.21
N ILE A 16 -16.88 2.18 25.26
CA ILE A 16 -16.65 2.81 26.57
C ILE A 16 -15.26 2.46 27.10
N LEU A 17 -14.85 1.19 27.02
CA LEU A 17 -13.50 0.78 27.44
C LEU A 17 -12.40 1.47 26.64
N TRP A 18 -12.61 1.68 25.33
CA TRP A 18 -11.68 2.39 24.47
C TRP A 18 -11.58 3.88 24.85
N GLU A 19 -12.68 4.56 25.18
CA GLU A 19 -12.66 5.97 25.62
C GLU A 19 -11.83 6.18 26.89
N PHE A 20 -11.78 5.18 27.77
CA PHE A 20 -10.98 5.23 29.00
C PHE A 20 -9.54 4.70 28.85
N ARG A 21 -9.14 4.23 27.66
CA ARG A 21 -7.76 3.83 27.39
C ARG A 21 -6.89 5.07 27.24
N GLU A 22 -5.79 5.13 27.97
CA GLU A 22 -4.83 6.24 27.89
C GLU A 22 -4.22 6.35 26.48
N GLU A 23 -4.10 7.60 26.02
CA GLU A 23 -3.37 7.96 24.82
C GLU A 23 -1.87 7.68 24.97
N ARG A 24 -1.27 7.16 23.91
CA ARG A 24 0.15 6.82 23.80
C ARG A 24 0.79 7.79 22.82
N PRO A 25 1.55 8.79 23.30
CA PRO A 25 2.20 9.74 22.39
C PRO A 25 3.25 9.01 21.55
N LEU A 26 3.17 9.20 20.23
CA LEU A 26 4.16 8.75 19.25
C LEU A 26 4.23 9.84 18.17
N ASN A 27 5.40 10.42 17.95
CA ASN A 27 5.58 11.47 16.95
C ASN A 27 5.75 10.85 15.56
N ILE A 28 4.67 10.79 14.80
CA ILE A 28 4.58 10.23 13.45
C ILE A 28 4.44 11.35 12.42
N ALA A 29 5.23 11.26 11.35
CA ALA A 29 4.98 11.98 10.11
C ALA A 29 4.44 11.02 9.04
N VAL A 30 3.34 11.37 8.39
CA VAL A 30 2.73 10.58 7.30
C VAL A 30 2.88 11.34 5.99
N LEU A 31 3.36 10.67 4.94
CA LEU A 31 3.43 11.19 3.58
C LEU A 31 2.47 10.39 2.70
N ASP A 32 1.51 11.07 2.09
CA ASP A 32 0.59 10.50 1.11
C ASP A 32 0.27 11.52 0.02
N LYS A 33 0.78 11.28 -1.19
CA LYS A 33 0.60 12.16 -2.34
C LYS A 33 -0.59 11.79 -3.21
N THR A 34 -1.32 10.72 -2.88
CA THR A 34 -2.37 10.10 -3.71
C THR A 34 -3.75 10.28 -3.07
N VAL A 35 -4.12 11.53 -2.76
CA VAL A 35 -5.40 11.83 -2.09
C VAL A 35 -6.31 12.68 -2.99
N PRO A 36 -6.81 12.15 -4.13
CA PRO A 36 -7.58 12.94 -5.08
C PRO A 36 -8.99 13.31 -4.60
N LYS A 37 -9.47 12.70 -3.51
CA LYS A 37 -10.84 12.80 -2.99
C LYS A 37 -10.85 12.88 -1.47
N GLU A 38 -11.95 13.41 -0.93
CA GLU A 38 -12.21 13.53 0.52
C GLU A 38 -12.56 12.18 1.21
N ASP A 39 -12.33 11.04 0.56
CA ASP A 39 -12.46 9.71 1.18
C ASP A 39 -11.17 9.23 1.83
N TYR A 40 -10.04 9.89 1.52
CA TYR A 40 -8.71 9.65 2.11
C TYR A 40 -8.28 8.18 2.08
N ARG A 41 -8.74 7.45 1.05
CA ARG A 41 -8.70 5.99 1.02
C ARG A 41 -7.31 5.41 1.25
N GLU A 42 -6.30 5.99 0.62
CA GLU A 42 -4.92 5.49 0.58
C GLU A 42 -4.22 5.47 1.95
N HIS A 43 -4.63 6.31 2.91
CA HIS A 43 -4.09 6.29 4.28
C HIS A 43 -5.16 6.07 5.36
N LEU A 44 -6.43 5.89 5.01
CA LEU A 44 -7.53 5.70 5.96
C LEU A 44 -7.27 4.52 6.91
N GLY A 45 -6.71 3.42 6.41
CA GLY A 45 -6.42 2.23 7.22
C GLY A 45 -5.38 2.51 8.30
N LEU A 46 -4.35 3.30 7.98
CA LEU A 46 -3.32 3.74 8.93
C LEU A 46 -3.94 4.62 10.03
N PHE A 47 -4.65 5.68 9.67
CA PHE A 47 -5.24 6.61 10.64
C PHE A 47 -6.29 5.94 11.53
N TRP A 48 -7.04 4.99 10.97
CA TRP A 48 -7.92 4.15 11.76
C TRP A 48 -7.13 3.32 12.78
N LEU A 49 -6.01 2.71 12.39
CA LEU A 49 -5.14 1.95 13.29
C LEU A 49 -4.56 2.84 14.40
N LEU A 50 -4.06 4.04 14.05
CA LEU A 50 -3.53 5.01 15.02
C LEU A 50 -4.60 5.37 16.05
N THR A 51 -5.81 5.69 15.59
CA THR A 51 -6.96 5.98 16.45
C THR A 51 -7.30 4.77 17.32
N HIS A 52 -7.48 3.58 16.72
CA HIS A 52 -7.85 2.36 17.43
C HIS A 52 -6.86 2.03 18.56
N GLU A 53 -5.57 2.23 18.29
CA GLU A 53 -4.50 1.96 19.22
C GLU A 53 -4.21 3.11 20.20
N LYS A 54 -5.03 4.18 20.17
CA LYS A 54 -4.91 5.39 20.98
C LYS A 54 -3.52 6.03 20.82
N ILE A 55 -2.96 5.98 19.62
CA ILE A 55 -1.72 6.67 19.30
C ILE A 55 -2.06 8.14 19.06
N ALA A 56 -1.34 9.01 19.75
CA ALA A 56 -1.57 10.44 19.75
C ALA A 56 -0.29 11.19 19.40
N THR A 57 -0.45 12.44 18.98
CA THR A 57 0.64 13.40 18.82
C THR A 57 1.35 13.66 20.17
N PRO A 58 2.53 14.29 20.19
CA PRO A 58 3.24 14.62 21.44
C PRO A 58 2.46 15.50 22.43
N ASP A 59 1.48 16.25 21.93
CA ASP A 59 0.55 17.10 22.68
C ASP A 59 -0.75 16.38 23.08
N TYR A 60 -0.80 15.05 22.91
CA TYR A 60 -1.89 14.16 23.33
C TYR A 60 -3.21 14.35 22.56
N ASN A 61 -3.14 14.82 21.31
CA ASN A 61 -4.26 14.84 20.38
C ASN A 61 -4.24 13.60 19.49
N LEU A 62 -5.40 13.06 19.14
CA LEU A 62 -5.46 11.97 18.15
C LEU A 62 -5.13 12.53 16.77
N TYR A 63 -4.46 11.71 15.96
CA TYR A 63 -4.17 12.03 14.57
C TYR A 63 -5.45 12.27 13.76
N GLU A 64 -5.52 13.40 13.07
CA GLU A 64 -6.65 13.83 12.25
C GLU A 64 -6.42 13.44 10.79
N LEU A 65 -7.33 12.62 10.25
CA LEU A 65 -7.27 12.06 8.90
C LEU A 65 -7.06 13.12 7.80
N GLU A 66 -7.68 14.28 7.97
CA GLU A 66 -7.71 15.33 6.95
C GLU A 66 -6.53 16.31 7.06
N GLU A 67 -5.83 16.33 8.20
CA GLU A 67 -4.85 17.37 8.53
C GLU A 67 -3.43 16.83 8.79
N ASP A 68 -3.29 15.65 9.41
CA ASP A 68 -1.99 15.17 9.92
C ASP A 68 -1.22 14.31 8.91
N TYR A 69 -1.17 14.73 7.65
CA TYR A 69 -0.32 14.15 6.61
C TYR A 69 0.26 15.24 5.70
N TYR A 70 1.36 14.92 5.04
CA TYR A 70 1.95 15.72 3.98
C TYR A 70 1.54 15.16 2.63
N GLY A 71 1.13 16.00 1.69
CA GLY A 71 0.81 15.57 0.34
C GLY A 71 -0.22 16.40 -0.38
N TYR A 72 -1.18 15.75 -1.05
CA TYR A 72 -2.23 16.42 -1.82
C TYR A 72 -3.46 16.68 -0.97
N ASP A 73 -3.86 17.94 -0.84
CA ASP A 73 -5.11 18.33 -0.18
C ASP A 73 -6.27 18.31 -1.20
N PRO A 74 -7.25 17.40 -1.08
CA PRO A 74 -8.38 17.32 -2.00
C PRO A 74 -9.33 18.52 -1.91
N TYR A 75 -9.43 19.18 -0.75
CA TYR A 75 -10.29 20.33 -0.55
C TYR A 75 -9.73 21.59 -1.21
N GLU A 76 -8.43 21.83 -1.03
CA GLU A 76 -7.74 22.95 -1.67
C GLU A 76 -7.28 22.65 -3.10
N SER A 77 -7.36 21.38 -3.51
CA SER A 77 -6.94 20.87 -4.82
C SER A 77 -5.49 21.20 -5.16
N LYS A 78 -4.60 21.12 -4.16
CA LYS A 78 -3.18 21.46 -4.28
C LYS A 78 -2.34 20.49 -3.46
N GLY A 79 -1.11 20.25 -3.90
CA GLY A 79 -0.14 19.53 -3.09
C GLY A 79 0.80 20.44 -2.31
N ASP A 80 1.41 19.88 -1.29
CA ASP A 80 2.45 20.56 -0.52
C ASP A 80 3.64 20.94 -1.42
N THR A 81 4.05 22.20 -1.31
CA THR A 81 5.21 22.69 -2.07
C THR A 81 6.54 22.37 -1.39
N GLU A 82 6.53 22.24 -0.06
CA GLU A 82 7.69 21.89 0.75
C GLU A 82 7.24 21.03 1.93
N MET A 83 8.00 19.97 2.21
CA MET A 83 7.80 19.13 3.38
C MET A 83 8.77 19.58 4.49
N GLU A 84 8.24 20.21 5.52
CA GLU A 84 9.00 20.57 6.73
C GLU A 84 8.68 19.59 7.85
N LEU A 85 9.55 18.58 8.01
CA LEU A 85 9.42 17.58 9.06
C LEU A 85 9.88 18.14 10.41
N LEU A 86 9.07 17.93 11.44
CA LEU A 86 9.43 18.24 12.82
C LEU A 86 10.54 17.30 13.33
N PRO A 87 11.41 17.73 14.25
CA PRO A 87 12.46 16.88 14.82
C PRO A 87 11.91 15.86 15.84
N ASN A 88 12.73 14.87 16.22
CA ASN A 88 12.39 13.80 17.17
C ASN A 88 11.17 12.96 16.73
N LEU A 89 11.16 12.53 15.47
CA LEU A 89 10.13 11.61 14.97
C LEU A 89 10.41 10.21 15.48
N ASP A 90 9.39 9.57 16.05
CA ASP A 90 9.43 8.15 16.37
C ASP A 90 9.21 7.31 15.10
N MET A 91 8.39 7.81 14.18
CA MET A 91 8.07 7.13 12.93
C MET A 91 7.87 8.10 11.76
N ILE A 92 8.29 7.67 10.58
CA ILE A 92 7.94 8.26 9.29
C ILE A 92 7.24 7.17 8.48
N TYR A 93 6.07 7.48 7.94
CA TYR A 93 5.27 6.55 7.14
C TYR A 93 4.99 7.12 5.76
N ILE A 94 5.43 6.44 4.71
CA ILE A 94 5.13 6.79 3.32
C ILE A 94 4.03 5.84 2.85
N ALA A 95 2.80 6.33 2.76
CA ALA A 95 1.63 5.55 2.38
C ALA A 95 1.62 5.33 0.86
N ASP A 96 1.50 6.40 0.07
CA ASP A 96 1.53 6.31 -1.39
C ASP A 96 2.17 7.60 -1.96
N THR A 97 3.01 7.46 -3.00
CA THR A 97 3.66 8.60 -3.66
C THR A 97 3.34 8.74 -5.13
N TYR A 98 2.45 7.90 -5.67
CA TYR A 98 2.11 7.88 -7.08
C TYR A 98 1.59 9.23 -7.56
N GLY A 99 0.58 9.75 -6.88
CA GLY A 99 0.07 11.09 -7.11
C GLY A 99 -1.36 11.16 -7.60
N VAL A 100 -1.79 12.41 -7.75
CA VAL A 100 -3.08 12.81 -8.32
C VAL A 100 -2.90 13.25 -9.76
N TYR A 101 -3.73 12.68 -10.62
CA TYR A 101 -3.81 13.00 -12.04
C TYR A 101 -5.10 13.78 -12.36
N THR A 102 -5.08 14.49 -13.48
CA THR A 102 -6.24 15.26 -14.00
C THR A 102 -7.53 14.44 -14.12
N ASP A 103 -7.46 13.15 -14.49
CA ASP A 103 -8.64 12.29 -14.61
C ASP A 103 -9.23 11.89 -13.24
N ASP A 104 -8.40 11.81 -12.20
CA ASP A 104 -8.81 11.43 -10.84
C ASP A 104 -9.75 12.48 -10.23
N LEU A 105 -9.61 13.75 -10.62
CA LEU A 105 -10.45 14.84 -10.11
C LEU A 105 -11.89 14.82 -10.68
N ARG A 106 -12.18 13.99 -11.69
CA ARG A 106 -13.53 13.86 -12.25
C ARG A 106 -14.47 13.15 -11.28
N GLU A 107 -15.78 13.39 -11.41
CA GLU A 107 -16.79 12.65 -10.63
C GLU A 107 -16.75 11.15 -10.94
N LEU A 108 -16.49 10.81 -12.21
CA LEU A 108 -16.30 9.46 -12.69
C LEU A 108 -15.01 9.43 -13.52
N PRO A 109 -13.87 9.07 -12.89
CA PRO A 109 -12.62 8.86 -13.60
C PRO A 109 -12.79 7.79 -14.68
N GLU A 110 -12.16 8.01 -15.83
CA GLU A 110 -12.14 7.04 -16.92
C GLU A 110 -11.03 5.99 -16.72
N GLY A 111 -10.03 6.27 -15.87
CA GLY A 111 -8.88 5.39 -15.63
C GLY A 111 -7.85 5.46 -16.75
N GLU A 112 -7.96 6.47 -17.62
CA GLU A 112 -7.04 6.71 -18.71
C GLU A 112 -5.75 7.37 -18.22
N ARG A 113 -4.66 7.15 -18.95
CA ARG A 113 -3.43 7.92 -18.70
C ARG A 113 -3.74 9.39 -18.95
N SER A 114 -3.52 10.21 -17.93
CA SER A 114 -3.79 11.65 -17.97
C SER A 114 -2.59 12.42 -17.41
N GLU A 115 -2.68 13.75 -17.36
CA GLU A 115 -1.58 14.59 -16.88
C GLU A 115 -1.45 14.48 -15.36
N LEU A 116 -0.22 14.28 -14.87
CA LEU A 116 0.12 14.28 -13.44
C LEU A 116 0.02 15.71 -12.91
N LEU A 117 -0.75 15.93 -11.85
CA LEU A 117 -0.89 17.23 -11.19
C LEU A 117 0.09 17.37 -10.03
N TYR A 118 0.20 16.32 -9.21
CA TYR A 118 1.06 16.26 -8.03
C TYR A 118 1.35 14.80 -7.72
N GLY A 119 2.56 14.46 -7.28
CA GLY A 119 2.95 13.08 -7.02
C GLY A 119 4.42 12.86 -7.26
N ALA A 120 4.78 11.61 -7.47
CA ALA A 120 6.14 11.07 -7.47
C ALA A 120 6.88 11.33 -6.15
N LEU A 121 7.65 10.36 -5.68
CA LEU A 121 8.67 10.64 -4.68
C LEU A 121 9.78 11.46 -5.33
N GLU A 122 10.04 12.66 -4.80
CA GLU A 122 11.16 13.49 -5.24
C GLU A 122 12.43 13.19 -4.43
N LEU A 123 13.60 13.40 -5.07
CA LEU A 123 14.87 13.21 -4.39
C LEU A 123 15.03 14.18 -3.19
N LYS A 124 14.57 15.43 -3.33
CA LYS A 124 14.61 16.43 -2.25
C LYS A 124 13.76 15.97 -1.05
N GLU A 125 12.58 15.41 -1.31
CA GLU A 125 11.71 14.88 -0.25
C GLU A 125 12.37 13.68 0.45
N LEU A 126 12.95 12.75 -0.32
CA LEU A 126 13.72 11.64 0.24
C LEU A 126 14.89 12.12 1.12
N ASP A 127 15.64 13.12 0.66
CA ASP A 127 16.72 13.73 1.46
C ASP A 127 16.18 14.34 2.76
N GLN A 128 15.02 15.00 2.73
CA GLN A 128 14.38 15.56 3.92
C GLN A 128 13.93 14.46 4.91
N LEU A 129 13.33 13.37 4.42
CA LEU A 129 12.94 12.22 5.24
C LEU A 129 14.17 11.60 5.91
N LEU A 130 15.26 11.43 5.16
CA LEU A 130 16.52 10.89 5.69
C LEU A 130 17.20 11.82 6.69
N LEU A 131 17.08 13.14 6.52
CA LEU A 131 17.58 14.12 7.49
C LEU A 131 16.77 14.14 8.79
N ALA A 132 15.45 13.96 8.70
CA ALA A 132 14.57 13.90 9.85
C ALA A 132 14.64 12.54 10.59
N LYS A 133 15.11 11.50 9.91
CA LYS A 133 15.28 10.17 10.47
C LYS A 133 16.48 10.12 11.42
N GLU A 134 16.20 10.07 12.72
CA GLU A 134 17.20 9.83 13.76
C GLU A 134 17.48 8.31 13.95
N GLU A 135 18.44 7.97 14.82
CA GLU A 135 18.79 6.56 15.09
C GLU A 135 17.59 5.74 15.60
N HIS A 136 16.67 6.36 16.34
CA HIS A 136 15.49 5.71 16.90
C HIS A 136 14.26 5.76 15.97
N THR A 137 14.28 6.61 14.94
CA THR A 137 13.14 6.81 14.04
C THR A 137 12.96 5.59 13.15
N THR A 138 11.74 5.04 13.15
CA THR A 138 11.35 3.97 12.21
C THR A 138 10.86 4.60 10.91
N LEU A 139 11.44 4.21 9.76
CA LEU A 139 10.97 4.64 8.44
C LEU A 139 10.24 3.49 7.75
N ILE A 140 8.98 3.70 7.39
CA ILE A 140 8.13 2.72 6.71
C ILE A 140 7.71 3.31 5.36
N ALA A 141 7.75 2.51 4.31
CA ALA A 141 7.11 2.84 3.04
C ALA A 141 6.31 1.65 2.52
N GLU A 142 5.19 1.93 1.86
CA GLU A 142 4.37 0.92 1.19
C GLU A 142 4.61 0.86 -0.33
N PHE A 143 3.84 -0.02 -0.95
CA PHE A 143 3.64 -0.07 -2.39
C PHE A 143 3.43 1.33 -2.98
N ASN A 144 3.82 1.47 -4.25
CA ASN A 144 3.68 2.71 -5.02
C ASN A 144 4.65 3.84 -4.63
N THR A 145 5.78 3.48 -4.01
CA THR A 145 6.89 4.41 -3.75
C THR A 145 7.89 4.48 -4.93
N PHE A 146 8.07 3.38 -5.67
CA PHE A 146 9.15 3.25 -6.67
C PHE A 146 8.72 3.48 -8.12
N ALA A 147 7.51 3.06 -8.48
CA ALA A 147 7.06 3.03 -9.87
C ALA A 147 6.94 4.44 -10.47
N SER A 148 6.80 4.51 -11.80
CA SER A 148 6.42 5.77 -12.46
C SER A 148 5.17 6.34 -11.77
N PRO A 149 5.12 7.65 -11.45
CA PRO A 149 5.94 8.73 -12.00
C PRO A 149 7.27 9.03 -11.28
N THR A 150 7.66 8.27 -10.25
CA THR A 150 8.92 8.47 -9.53
C THR A 150 10.13 8.37 -10.48
N SER A 151 10.99 9.40 -10.46
CA SER A 151 12.17 9.44 -11.34
C SER A 151 13.16 8.33 -11.01
N GLY A 152 13.93 7.86 -12.01
CA GLY A 152 14.91 6.78 -11.78
C GLY A 152 15.98 7.10 -10.73
N ILE A 153 16.31 8.39 -10.52
CA ILE A 153 17.25 8.82 -9.47
C ILE A 153 16.60 8.73 -8.09
N ALA A 154 15.39 9.27 -7.93
CA ALA A 154 14.65 9.20 -6.67
C ALA A 154 14.33 7.74 -6.30
N ARG A 155 13.89 6.94 -7.28
CA ARG A 155 13.68 5.50 -7.16
C ARG A 155 14.92 4.78 -6.63
N LYS A 156 16.08 4.99 -7.24
CA LYS A 156 17.34 4.37 -6.80
C LYS A 156 17.77 4.84 -5.41
N GLY A 157 17.45 6.08 -5.05
CA GLY A 157 17.60 6.57 -3.68
C GLY A 157 16.72 5.80 -2.70
N ALA A 158 15.43 5.65 -3.00
CA ALA A 158 14.47 4.96 -2.16
C ALA A 158 14.78 3.47 -2.02
N GLU A 159 15.07 2.77 -3.12
CA GLU A 159 15.55 1.38 -3.15
C GLU A 159 16.74 1.17 -2.21
N LYS A 160 17.73 2.07 -2.27
CA LYS A 160 18.90 2.04 -1.37
C LYS A 160 18.52 2.29 0.09
N THR A 161 17.61 3.22 0.36
CA THR A 161 17.12 3.51 1.72
C THR A 161 16.42 2.30 2.34
N PHE A 162 15.63 1.57 1.53
CA PHE A 162 14.88 0.40 1.97
C PHE A 162 15.62 -0.93 1.77
N HIS A 163 16.88 -0.88 1.29
CA HIS A 163 17.76 -2.03 1.13
C HIS A 163 17.14 -3.15 0.28
N LEU A 164 16.61 -2.76 -0.89
CA LEU A 164 15.99 -3.68 -1.84
C LEU A 164 16.11 -3.12 -3.26
N ASP A 165 15.89 -3.98 -4.26
CA ASP A 165 15.69 -3.58 -5.65
C ASP A 165 14.26 -3.92 -6.09
N TRP A 166 13.59 -2.99 -6.76
CA TRP A 166 12.32 -3.25 -7.43
C TRP A 166 12.58 -3.96 -8.76
N SER A 167 11.84 -5.04 -9.05
CA SER A 167 12.03 -5.80 -10.28
C SER A 167 11.43 -5.14 -11.51
N GLY A 168 10.80 -3.96 -11.36
CA GLY A 168 10.00 -3.32 -12.40
C GLY A 168 8.60 -3.89 -12.54
N TRP A 169 8.24 -4.92 -11.78
CA TRP A 169 6.94 -5.59 -11.87
C TRP A 169 6.06 -5.25 -10.68
N ILE A 170 4.80 -4.94 -10.98
CA ILE A 170 3.70 -4.93 -10.03
C ILE A 170 2.70 -6.02 -10.39
N GLY A 171 1.87 -6.42 -9.43
CA GLY A 171 0.75 -7.31 -9.70
C GLY A 171 -0.46 -7.01 -8.84
N ARG A 172 -1.61 -7.52 -9.26
CA ARG A 172 -2.85 -7.46 -8.49
C ARG A 172 -3.76 -8.62 -8.85
N TYR A 173 -4.37 -9.21 -7.84
CA TYR A 173 -5.49 -10.11 -8.02
C TYR A 173 -6.78 -9.32 -8.19
N PHE A 174 -7.48 -9.53 -9.30
CA PHE A 174 -8.79 -8.94 -9.55
C PHE A 174 -9.88 -9.97 -9.25
N PRO A 175 -10.85 -9.67 -8.36
CA PRO A 175 -12.01 -10.53 -8.17
C PRO A 175 -12.84 -10.71 -9.45
N ASP A 176 -12.85 -9.70 -10.32
CA ASP A 176 -13.49 -9.69 -11.63
C ASP A 176 -12.63 -8.89 -12.63
N LEU A 177 -12.05 -9.57 -13.62
CA LEU A 177 -11.24 -8.95 -14.68
C LEU A 177 -12.07 -8.13 -15.68
N ASN A 178 -13.40 -8.09 -15.54
CA ASN A 178 -14.31 -7.26 -16.33
C ASN A 178 -14.91 -6.10 -15.51
N SER A 179 -14.45 -5.90 -14.27
CA SER A 179 -14.86 -4.78 -13.43
C SER A 179 -14.17 -3.48 -13.84
N SER A 180 -14.71 -2.35 -13.35
CA SER A 180 -14.09 -1.02 -13.51
C SER A 180 -12.79 -0.85 -12.72
N GLU A 181 -12.43 -1.79 -11.84
CA GLU A 181 -11.14 -1.75 -11.14
C GLU A 181 -9.97 -2.08 -12.06
N VAL A 182 -10.21 -2.78 -13.18
CA VAL A 182 -9.17 -3.05 -14.18
C VAL A 182 -8.93 -1.79 -15.01
N PRO A 183 -7.72 -1.20 -14.97
CA PRO A 183 -7.48 0.04 -15.69
C PRO A 183 -7.55 -0.16 -17.22
N PRO A 184 -8.17 0.76 -17.98
CA PRO A 184 -8.23 0.68 -19.44
C PRO A 184 -6.86 0.55 -20.12
N TRP A 185 -5.82 1.15 -19.56
CA TRP A 185 -4.46 1.04 -20.09
C TRP A 185 -3.94 -0.40 -20.01
N LEU A 186 -4.30 -1.17 -18.97
CA LEU A 186 -3.90 -2.57 -18.82
C LEU A 186 -4.55 -3.41 -19.92
N ILE A 187 -5.85 -3.20 -20.14
CA ILE A 187 -6.63 -3.84 -21.20
C ILE A 187 -5.99 -3.58 -22.56
N ARG A 188 -5.69 -2.31 -22.88
CA ARG A 188 -5.06 -1.95 -24.16
C ARG A 188 -3.68 -2.56 -24.34
N ASN A 189 -2.84 -2.52 -23.29
CA ASN A 189 -1.50 -3.10 -23.35
C ASN A 189 -1.58 -4.61 -23.59
N TYR A 190 -2.50 -5.32 -22.93
CA TYR A 190 -2.75 -6.73 -23.19
C TYR A 190 -3.19 -7.00 -24.64
N GLU A 191 -4.21 -6.29 -25.14
CA GLU A 191 -4.72 -6.51 -26.51
C GLU A 191 -3.66 -6.18 -27.57
N ALA A 192 -2.89 -5.11 -27.38
CA ALA A 192 -1.82 -4.72 -28.28
C ALA A 192 -0.67 -5.73 -28.28
N GLN A 193 -0.31 -6.26 -27.10
CA GLN A 193 0.77 -7.22 -26.94
C GLN A 193 0.43 -8.59 -27.52
N THR A 194 -0.79 -9.08 -27.31
CA THR A 194 -1.20 -10.45 -27.64
C THR A 194 -1.91 -10.54 -28.99
N GLY A 195 -2.52 -9.45 -29.46
CA GLY A 195 -3.44 -9.45 -30.60
C GLY A 195 -4.83 -10.03 -30.26
N GLU A 196 -5.04 -10.51 -29.04
CA GLU A 196 -6.30 -11.08 -28.57
C GLU A 196 -7.18 -10.00 -27.95
N LYS A 197 -8.51 -10.22 -28.00
CA LYS A 197 -9.47 -9.32 -27.36
C LYS A 197 -9.61 -9.64 -25.88
N TRP A 198 -9.73 -8.61 -25.04
CA TRP A 198 -10.02 -8.75 -23.62
C TRP A 198 -11.42 -9.33 -23.43
N ARG A 199 -11.49 -10.62 -23.10
CA ARG A 199 -12.73 -11.39 -23.01
C ARG A 199 -12.82 -12.23 -21.73
N PHE A 200 -12.04 -11.88 -20.73
CA PHE A 200 -12.09 -12.49 -19.42
C PHE A 200 -13.44 -12.25 -18.75
N LYS A 201 -13.92 -13.24 -17.98
CA LYS A 201 -15.26 -13.23 -17.37
C LYS A 201 -15.26 -13.57 -15.88
N GLU A 202 -14.11 -13.98 -15.36
CA GLU A 202 -13.92 -14.34 -13.96
C GLU A 202 -12.81 -13.48 -13.38
N GLY A 203 -12.49 -13.72 -12.10
CA GLY A 203 -11.30 -13.13 -11.51
C GLY A 203 -10.02 -13.66 -12.14
N GLY A 204 -8.89 -13.10 -11.72
CA GLY A 204 -7.59 -13.52 -12.21
C GLY A 204 -6.46 -12.63 -11.71
N LEU A 205 -5.24 -13.01 -12.04
CA LEU A 205 -4.03 -12.32 -11.63
C LEU A 205 -3.45 -11.56 -12.82
N ALA A 206 -3.20 -10.27 -12.65
CA ALA A 206 -2.50 -9.47 -13.64
C ALA A 206 -1.15 -8.98 -13.09
N PHE A 207 -0.13 -9.01 -13.95
CA PHE A 207 1.19 -8.43 -13.71
C PHE A 207 1.49 -7.40 -14.79
N VAL A 208 2.10 -6.29 -14.36
CA VAL A 208 2.47 -5.18 -15.24
C VAL A 208 3.91 -4.81 -14.97
N HIS A 209 4.71 -4.74 -16.03
CA HIS A 209 6.09 -4.27 -15.96
C HIS A 209 6.17 -2.79 -16.31
N GLU A 210 7.17 -2.08 -15.80
CA GLU A 210 7.46 -0.68 -16.16
C GLU A 210 7.67 -0.45 -17.67
N SER A 211 7.95 -1.51 -18.43
CA SER A 211 8.06 -1.47 -19.90
C SER A 211 6.75 -1.67 -20.66
N ASP A 212 5.59 -1.53 -19.99
CA ASP A 212 4.26 -1.83 -20.52
C ASP A 212 3.99 -3.30 -20.89
N ARG A 213 4.88 -4.23 -20.48
CA ARG A 213 4.65 -5.67 -20.61
C ARG A 213 3.54 -6.09 -19.64
N VAL A 214 2.58 -6.87 -20.12
CA VAL A 214 1.44 -7.35 -19.30
C VAL A 214 1.32 -8.87 -19.37
N ILE A 215 1.07 -9.49 -18.22
CA ILE A 215 0.75 -10.92 -18.10
C ILE A 215 -0.58 -11.01 -17.36
N VAL A 216 -1.54 -11.75 -17.90
CA VAL A 216 -2.85 -11.96 -17.26
C VAL A 216 -3.16 -13.44 -17.26
N PHE A 217 -3.53 -13.94 -16.10
CA PHE A 217 -4.07 -15.28 -15.91
C PHE A 217 -5.52 -15.17 -15.47
N ASP A 218 -6.39 -15.97 -16.06
CA ASP A 218 -7.80 -16.01 -15.72
C ASP A 218 -8.11 -17.19 -14.81
N ARG A 219 -9.27 -17.17 -14.17
CA ARG A 219 -9.66 -18.20 -13.21
C ARG A 219 -10.37 -19.42 -13.78
N GLU A 220 -10.46 -19.67 -15.09
CA GLU A 220 -11.29 -20.77 -15.66
C GLU A 220 -11.20 -22.12 -14.88
N GLY A 221 -12.05 -22.29 -13.86
CA GLY A 221 -12.07 -23.45 -12.95
C GLY A 221 -10.95 -23.58 -11.90
N TYR A 222 -10.10 -22.57 -11.67
CA TYR A 222 -8.99 -22.60 -10.70
C TYR A 222 -9.08 -21.43 -9.68
N GLU A 223 -8.74 -21.67 -8.42
CA GLU A 223 -8.63 -20.61 -7.42
C GLU A 223 -7.21 -20.03 -7.43
N GLU A 224 -6.92 -19.14 -8.37
CA GLU A 224 -5.72 -18.31 -8.26
C GLU A 224 -5.84 -17.41 -7.03
N LYS A 225 -4.81 -17.41 -6.20
CA LYS A 225 -4.75 -16.60 -4.98
C LYS A 225 -3.35 -16.07 -4.76
N VAL A 226 -3.30 -14.82 -4.32
CA VAL A 226 -2.13 -14.25 -3.66
C VAL A 226 -2.39 -14.38 -2.17
N THR A 227 -1.48 -15.04 -1.46
CA THR A 227 -1.60 -15.18 0.00
C THR A 227 -0.46 -14.44 0.68
N PHE A 228 -0.80 -13.59 1.64
CA PHE A 228 0.16 -13.02 2.56
C PHE A 228 0.45 -14.04 3.66
N GLN A 229 1.72 -14.36 3.85
CA GLN A 229 2.15 -15.35 4.83
C GLN A 229 3.32 -14.85 5.67
N TRP A 230 3.18 -14.96 6.99
CA TRP A 230 4.28 -14.69 7.90
C TRP A 230 5.35 -15.78 7.80
N THR A 231 6.62 -15.39 7.72
CA THR A 231 7.75 -16.32 7.86
C THR A 231 7.85 -16.82 9.30
N ASP A 232 8.66 -17.85 9.56
CA ASP A 232 8.91 -18.30 10.93
C ASP A 232 9.59 -17.22 11.80
N LEU A 233 10.31 -16.28 11.16
CA LEU A 233 10.86 -15.11 11.84
C LEU A 233 9.77 -14.07 12.12
N GLY A 234 8.96 -13.74 11.11
CA GLY A 234 7.81 -12.84 11.28
C GLY A 234 6.83 -13.32 12.35
N LYS A 235 6.52 -14.62 12.43
CA LYS A 235 5.67 -15.16 13.50
C LYS A 235 6.29 -15.05 14.89
N ARG A 236 7.61 -15.00 15.01
CA ARG A 236 8.28 -14.77 16.30
C ARG A 236 8.20 -13.32 16.72
N HIS A 237 8.33 -12.39 15.78
CA HIS A 237 8.16 -10.95 16.04
C HIS A 237 6.68 -10.57 16.26
N TYR A 238 5.77 -11.19 15.50
CA TYR A 238 4.35 -10.90 15.45
C TYR A 238 3.52 -12.18 15.69
N PRO A 239 3.48 -12.72 16.92
CA PRO A 239 2.86 -14.02 17.22
C PRO A 239 1.35 -14.09 17.00
N ASN A 240 0.69 -12.93 16.93
CA ASN A 240 -0.74 -12.82 16.64
C ASN A 240 -1.04 -12.61 15.15
N GLY A 241 -0.01 -12.47 14.32
CA GLY A 241 -0.13 -12.31 12.87
C GLY A 241 -0.79 -13.55 12.24
N LYS A 242 -1.77 -13.31 11.38
CA LYS A 242 -2.47 -14.35 10.63
C LYS A 242 -2.13 -14.25 9.16
N ASN A 243 -2.07 -15.41 8.50
CA ASN A 243 -2.00 -15.46 7.05
C ASN A 243 -3.37 -15.06 6.48
N THR A 244 -3.36 -14.36 5.35
CA THR A 244 -4.57 -13.82 4.71
C THR A 244 -4.49 -13.95 3.19
N GLU A 245 -5.64 -13.92 2.52
CA GLU A 245 -5.66 -13.62 1.09
C GLU A 245 -5.33 -12.14 0.90
N TYR A 246 -4.51 -11.83 -0.10
CA TYR A 246 -4.15 -10.47 -0.47
C TYR A 246 -4.75 -10.14 -1.84
N ARG A 247 -5.38 -8.96 -1.97
CA ARG A 247 -6.20 -8.59 -3.14
C ARG A 247 -5.86 -7.22 -3.73
N TYR A 248 -4.96 -6.49 -3.08
CA TYR A 248 -4.53 -5.18 -3.52
C TYR A 248 -3.29 -5.28 -4.43
N TRP A 249 -2.80 -4.13 -4.89
CA TRP A 249 -1.58 -4.06 -5.67
C TRP A 249 -0.35 -4.39 -4.82
N PHE A 250 0.62 -5.06 -5.42
CA PHE A 250 1.88 -5.39 -4.77
C PHE A 250 3.06 -5.18 -5.71
N ASP A 251 4.20 -4.88 -5.13
CA ASP A 251 5.50 -4.80 -5.79
C ASP A 251 6.20 -6.16 -5.74
N ILE A 252 6.90 -6.52 -6.83
CA ILE A 252 7.85 -7.63 -6.82
C ILE A 252 9.24 -7.04 -6.56
N VAL A 253 9.76 -7.32 -5.37
CA VAL A 253 11.04 -6.78 -4.88
C VAL A 253 12.03 -7.88 -4.55
N VAL A 254 13.31 -7.54 -4.69
CA VAL A 254 14.44 -8.40 -4.31
C VAL A 254 15.15 -7.75 -3.13
N PRO A 255 15.15 -8.38 -1.94
CA PRO A 255 15.77 -7.81 -0.76
C PRO A 255 17.30 -7.90 -0.81
N GLU A 256 18.00 -6.91 -0.25
CA GLU A 256 19.44 -7.01 0.01
C GLU A 256 19.74 -8.04 1.11
N LYS A 257 20.98 -8.55 1.14
CA LYS A 257 21.40 -9.69 1.98
C LYS A 257 21.21 -9.48 3.49
N ASP A 258 21.34 -8.25 3.98
CA ASP A 258 21.33 -7.94 5.42
C ASP A 258 19.93 -7.56 5.93
N THR A 259 18.91 -7.66 5.07
CA THR A 259 17.52 -7.47 5.45
C THR A 259 16.88 -8.76 5.99
N THR A 260 15.76 -8.58 6.68
CA THR A 260 14.90 -9.63 7.19
C THR A 260 13.59 -9.65 6.41
N ILE A 261 13.18 -10.83 5.94
CA ILE A 261 11.87 -11.03 5.31
C ILE A 261 10.89 -11.50 6.41
N GLU A 262 10.03 -10.59 6.87
CA GLU A 262 9.05 -10.87 7.93
C GLU A 262 7.83 -11.61 7.37
N ALA A 263 7.45 -11.28 6.14
CA ALA A 263 6.35 -11.92 5.43
C ALA A 263 6.62 -12.05 3.94
N VAL A 264 5.94 -12.98 3.30
CA VAL A 264 6.01 -13.25 1.86
C VAL A 264 4.62 -13.28 1.25
N TYR A 265 4.55 -12.94 -0.03
CA TYR A 265 3.44 -13.34 -0.88
C TYR A 265 3.73 -14.73 -1.46
N GLU A 266 2.72 -15.59 -1.51
CA GLU A 266 2.77 -16.87 -2.22
C GLU A 266 1.63 -16.92 -3.26
N LEU A 267 2.02 -17.19 -4.51
CA LEU A 267 1.14 -17.31 -5.66
C LEU A 267 0.68 -18.75 -5.85
N SER A 268 -0.62 -18.98 -5.78
CA SER A 268 -1.24 -20.25 -6.15
C SER A 268 -1.66 -20.20 -7.62
N LEU A 269 -0.94 -20.89 -8.50
CA LEU A 269 -1.12 -20.86 -9.96
C LEU A 269 -1.08 -22.27 -10.57
N ARG A 270 -1.60 -22.42 -11.79
CA ARG A 270 -1.46 -23.63 -12.60
C ARG A 270 -0.01 -23.79 -13.08
N GLU A 271 0.43 -25.02 -13.33
CA GLU A 271 1.81 -25.28 -13.77
C GLU A 271 2.20 -24.51 -15.05
N SER A 272 1.26 -24.35 -16.00
CA SER A 272 1.50 -23.56 -17.22
C SER A 272 1.75 -22.08 -16.94
N GLU A 273 1.09 -21.51 -15.93
CA GLU A 273 1.23 -20.10 -15.53
C GLU A 273 2.54 -19.89 -14.77
N LYS A 274 2.92 -20.85 -13.91
CA LYS A 274 4.22 -20.87 -13.24
C LYS A 274 5.38 -20.84 -14.24
N GLU A 275 5.29 -21.62 -15.31
CA GLU A 275 6.30 -21.62 -16.38
C GLU A 275 6.39 -20.26 -17.10
N ILE A 276 5.27 -19.54 -17.25
CA ILE A 276 5.26 -18.20 -17.85
C ILE A 276 5.95 -17.21 -16.92
N LEU A 277 5.59 -17.19 -15.64
CA LEU A 277 6.22 -16.30 -14.65
C LEU A 277 7.71 -16.55 -14.52
N GLN A 278 8.13 -17.82 -14.49
CA GLN A 278 9.55 -18.17 -14.41
C GLN A 278 10.36 -17.68 -15.62
N LYS A 279 9.78 -17.68 -16.83
CA LYS A 279 10.43 -17.14 -18.04
C LYS A 279 10.60 -15.63 -17.99
N GLU A 280 9.69 -14.94 -17.29
CA GLU A 280 9.70 -13.48 -17.12
C GLU A 280 10.48 -13.07 -15.85
N GLY A 281 11.06 -14.03 -15.12
CA GLY A 281 11.85 -13.79 -13.93
C GLY A 281 11.03 -13.50 -12.67
N ILE A 282 9.71 -13.72 -12.70
CA ILE A 282 8.81 -13.49 -11.58
C ILE A 282 8.78 -14.75 -10.68
N PRO A 283 9.20 -14.66 -9.42
CA PRO A 283 9.13 -15.79 -8.49
C PRO A 283 7.69 -16.05 -8.02
N LEU A 284 7.40 -17.29 -7.62
CA LEU A 284 6.10 -17.66 -7.04
C LEU A 284 5.96 -17.29 -5.55
N THR A 285 7.09 -17.03 -4.90
CA THR A 285 7.16 -16.57 -3.53
C THR A 285 8.17 -15.43 -3.46
N PHE A 286 7.73 -14.27 -2.98
CA PHE A 286 8.54 -13.06 -2.88
C PHE A 286 8.16 -12.26 -1.64
N PRO A 287 9.01 -11.32 -1.18
CA PRO A 287 8.74 -10.58 0.05
C PRO A 287 7.45 -9.77 -0.01
N ALA A 288 6.71 -9.77 1.09
CA ALA A 288 5.57 -8.89 1.34
C ALA A 288 5.92 -7.82 2.38
N VAL A 289 6.80 -8.15 3.34
CA VAL A 289 7.36 -7.22 4.33
C VAL A 289 8.85 -7.48 4.46
N ILE A 290 9.65 -6.45 4.18
CA ILE A 290 11.10 -6.41 4.36
C ILE A 290 11.40 -5.48 5.53
N HIS A 291 12.31 -5.88 6.40
CA HIS A 291 12.72 -5.12 7.57
C HIS A 291 14.25 -5.08 7.64
N HIS A 292 14.83 -3.90 7.85
CA HIS A 292 16.24 -3.76 8.18
C HIS A 292 16.42 -3.30 9.63
N PRO A 293 16.72 -4.22 10.58
CA PRO A 293 16.76 -3.89 12.01
C PRO A 293 17.74 -2.78 12.39
N GLN A 294 18.94 -2.77 11.80
CA GLN A 294 19.98 -1.77 12.12
C GLN A 294 19.68 -0.38 11.56
N HIS A 295 18.93 -0.30 10.47
CA HIS A 295 18.55 0.98 9.85
C HIS A 295 17.15 1.41 10.27
N HIS A 296 16.42 0.60 11.05
CA HIS A 296 15.04 0.85 11.46
C HIS A 296 14.13 1.16 10.26
N THR A 297 14.28 0.41 9.16
CA THR A 297 13.45 0.58 7.97
C THR A 297 12.55 -0.62 7.75
N TYR A 298 11.32 -0.37 7.33
CA TYR A 298 10.40 -1.37 6.82
C TYR A 298 9.95 -0.98 5.42
N TYR A 299 9.88 -1.96 4.54
CA TYR A 299 9.21 -1.82 3.28
C TYR A 299 8.10 -2.84 3.16
N PHE A 300 6.91 -2.32 2.91
CA PHE A 300 5.67 -3.04 2.76
C PHE A 300 5.39 -3.14 1.26
N ALA A 301 5.65 -4.31 0.67
CA ALA A 301 5.53 -4.50 -0.78
C ALA A 301 4.08 -4.64 -1.26
N GLY A 302 3.14 -4.13 -0.47
CA GLY A 302 1.72 -4.09 -0.78
C GLY A 302 1.12 -2.81 -0.23
N ASP A 303 0.02 -2.45 -0.85
CA ASP A 303 -0.89 -1.40 -0.42
C ASP A 303 -1.78 -1.93 0.71
N TYR A 304 -1.42 -1.62 1.95
CA TYR A 304 -2.09 -2.08 3.17
C TYR A 304 -2.87 -0.97 3.86
N ALA A 305 -2.46 0.28 3.66
CA ALA A 305 -3.14 1.44 4.21
C ALA A 305 -4.41 1.81 3.42
N ASP A 306 -4.50 1.46 2.12
CA ASP A 306 -5.72 1.63 1.33
C ASP A 306 -6.87 0.82 1.91
N THR A 307 -7.96 1.54 2.22
CA THR A 307 -9.26 0.90 2.44
C THR A 307 -10.41 1.84 2.15
N VAL A 308 -11.45 1.32 1.49
CA VAL A 308 -12.71 2.05 1.25
C VAL A 308 -13.58 2.23 2.49
N LYS A 309 -13.33 1.46 3.55
CA LYS A 309 -14.14 1.48 4.77
C LYS A 309 -13.41 0.87 5.95
N VAL A 310 -13.54 1.52 7.10
CA VAL A 310 -13.08 0.99 8.38
C VAL A 310 -14.25 0.76 9.34
N GLY A 311 -14.10 -0.20 10.26
CA GLY A 311 -15.10 -0.43 11.30
C GLY A 311 -14.99 0.65 12.39
N PHE A 312 -16.12 1.14 12.92
CA PHE A 312 -16.23 2.35 13.76
C PHE A 312 -16.19 3.67 12.98
N GLU A 313 -17.15 3.86 12.07
CA GLU A 313 -17.53 5.22 11.66
C GLU A 313 -18.35 5.86 12.81
N LYS A 314 -18.22 7.18 12.97
CA LYS A 314 -18.82 7.98 14.05
C LYS A 314 -20.32 7.74 14.27
#